data_AF-A0A1H7Q7J0-F1
#
_entry.id   AF-A0A1H7Q7J0-F1
#
_cell.length_a   1.000
_cell.length_b   1.000
_cell.length_c   1.000
_cell.angle_alpha   90.00
_cell.angle_beta   90.00
_cell.angle_gamma   90.00
#
_symmetry.space_group_name_H-M   'P 1'
#
loop_
_entity.id
_entity.type
_entity.pdbx_description
1 polymer ?
#
loop_
_entity_poly.entity_id
_entity_poly.type
_entity_poly.pdbx_seq_one_letter_code
_entity_poly.pdbx_strand_id
1 'polypeptide(L)'
;MGFVIKDGVLEKYIEEDGVTRAVVPEGVRDIHFKAFNHCENLTSIHLPKGLDPDWFDGFVLWDCDELTEITVDDDDPNFISEGGVLYSKDKTRLIRCPNGIVTERFVVPETVREISSDAFRCCYNIKEIIITGRLDHLGIGVFMDCTSLKHIEFGSQVCGFSDDLFLCCHKLEEIRIPDGVHSVGSNAFDHCYSLKKMMICQDLCEEDYSDLIAPNLEEYEVNLFNQTYSSKEGILYNNEFTILLRCPPGKSGDVVIPDTVREIAPAAFVFCDKLTSVYVPASVKRIAHGTFMNCYAKVTYEDRDSIEFYYP
;
A
#
# COMPACT_ATOMS: atom_id res chain seq x y z
N MET A 1 -34.79 16.51 -1.97
CA MET A 1 -33.94 16.31 -0.77
C MET A 1 -33.38 14.92 -0.93
N GLY A 2 -32.18 14.83 -1.47
CA GLY A 2 -31.46 13.57 -1.67
C GLY A 2 -31.03 12.89 -0.37
N PHE A 3 -31.22 13.49 0.81
CA PHE A 3 -30.72 12.93 2.06
C PHE A 3 -31.77 12.06 2.77
N VAL A 4 -31.40 10.81 3.06
CA VAL A 4 -32.12 9.90 3.94
C VAL A 4 -31.45 9.93 5.31
N ILE A 5 -32.09 10.59 6.27
CA ILE A 5 -31.56 10.80 7.62
C ILE A 5 -32.48 10.14 8.63
N LYS A 6 -31.92 9.36 9.55
CA LYS A 6 -32.65 8.69 10.62
C LYS A 6 -31.90 8.83 11.93
N ASP A 7 -32.58 9.33 12.96
CA ASP A 7 -32.04 9.48 14.31
C ASP A 7 -30.71 10.26 14.38
N GLY A 8 -30.51 11.21 13.45
CA GLY A 8 -29.28 12.01 13.33
C GLY A 8 -28.17 11.37 12.51
N VAL A 9 -28.39 10.19 11.91
CA VAL A 9 -27.44 9.52 11.03
C VAL A 9 -27.83 9.72 9.57
N LEU A 10 -26.90 10.15 8.73
CA LEU A 10 -27.08 10.13 7.27
C LEU A 10 -26.88 8.70 6.76
N GLU A 11 -27.97 8.00 6.46
CA GLU A 11 -27.94 6.62 5.97
C GLU A 11 -27.59 6.56 4.47
N LYS A 12 -28.09 7.52 3.70
CA LYS A 12 -27.91 7.58 2.24
C LYS A 12 -28.10 8.98 1.67
N TYR A 13 -27.25 9.36 0.73
CA TYR A 13 -27.47 10.42 -0.24
C TYR A 13 -27.94 9.79 -1.56
N ILE A 14 -28.98 10.38 -2.13
CA ILE A 14 -29.57 10.03 -3.42
C ILE A 14 -29.22 11.18 -4.34
N GLU A 15 -28.31 10.91 -5.26
CA GLU A 15 -27.90 11.88 -6.27
C GLU A 15 -29.11 12.29 -7.13
N GLU A 16 -29.27 13.60 -7.34
CA GLU A 16 -30.34 14.18 -8.15
C GLU A 16 -29.72 14.69 -9.47
N ASP A 17 -30.40 14.47 -10.61
CA ASP A 17 -29.88 14.86 -11.93
C ASP A 17 -29.44 16.34 -11.97
N GLY A 18 -28.18 16.57 -12.35
CA GLY A 18 -27.59 17.91 -12.47
C GLY A 18 -27.14 18.55 -11.15
N VAL A 19 -27.24 17.84 -10.02
CA VAL A 19 -26.71 18.29 -8.72
C VAL A 19 -25.31 17.75 -8.53
N THR A 20 -24.32 18.64 -8.48
CA THR A 20 -22.91 18.29 -8.29
C THR A 20 -22.36 18.69 -6.93
N ARG A 21 -23.21 19.24 -6.04
CA ARG A 21 -22.84 19.66 -4.69
C ARG A 21 -23.85 19.17 -3.67
N ALA A 22 -23.35 18.45 -2.66
CA ALA A 22 -24.12 17.98 -1.53
C ALA A 22 -23.80 18.84 -0.31
N VAL A 23 -24.83 19.41 0.31
CA VAL A 23 -24.72 20.11 1.60
C VAL A 23 -25.46 19.28 2.63
N VAL A 24 -24.72 18.57 3.48
CA VAL A 24 -25.28 17.69 4.50
C VAL A 24 -26.03 18.55 5.53
N PRO A 25 -27.29 18.22 5.86
CA PRO A 25 -28.09 19.04 6.77
C PRO A 25 -27.53 19.13 8.20
N GLU A 26 -27.70 20.30 8.81
CA GLU A 26 -27.44 20.54 10.23
C GLU A 26 -28.11 19.51 11.14
N GLY A 27 -27.41 19.15 12.22
CA GLY A 27 -27.89 18.19 13.22
C GLY A 27 -27.65 16.71 12.85
N VAL A 28 -27.08 16.42 11.67
CA VAL A 28 -26.47 15.12 11.39
C VAL A 28 -25.24 14.97 12.29
N ARG A 29 -25.15 13.82 12.98
CA ARG A 29 -24.09 13.49 13.96
C ARG A 29 -23.21 12.35 13.49
N ASP A 30 -23.64 11.59 12.50
CA ASP A 30 -22.92 10.44 11.97
C ASP A 30 -23.32 10.21 10.51
N ILE A 31 -22.43 9.59 9.74
CA ILE A 31 -22.63 9.29 8.32
C ILE A 31 -22.28 7.83 8.11
N HIS A 32 -23.26 7.06 7.67
CA HIS A 32 -23.08 5.64 7.43
C HIS A 32 -22.01 5.39 6.36
N PHE A 33 -21.25 4.30 6.50
CA PHE A 33 -20.13 3.92 5.61
C PHE A 33 -20.47 3.74 4.12
N LYS A 34 -21.72 3.90 3.71
CA LYS A 34 -22.17 3.84 2.31
C LYS A 34 -23.03 5.04 1.91
N ALA A 35 -23.03 6.09 2.72
CA ALA A 35 -23.95 7.19 2.55
C ALA A 35 -23.79 7.87 1.18
N PHE A 36 -22.56 8.02 0.69
CA PHE A 36 -22.28 8.65 -0.61
C PHE A 36 -21.75 7.65 -1.66
N ASN A 37 -21.87 6.36 -1.41
CA ASN A 37 -21.35 5.33 -2.31
C ASN A 37 -21.99 5.45 -3.72
N HIS A 38 -21.17 5.40 -4.78
CA HIS A 38 -21.56 5.58 -6.19
C HIS A 38 -22.16 6.96 -6.53
N CYS A 39 -21.75 8.02 -5.83
CA CYS A 39 -22.09 9.39 -6.22
C CYS A 39 -21.09 9.92 -7.26
N GLU A 40 -21.23 9.44 -8.48
CA GLU A 40 -20.29 9.65 -9.58
C GLU A 40 -20.33 11.07 -10.15
N ASN A 41 -21.42 11.84 -9.99
CA ASN A 41 -21.52 13.22 -10.48
C ASN A 41 -21.15 14.27 -9.42
N LEU A 42 -20.89 13.84 -8.19
CA LEU A 42 -20.70 14.74 -7.05
C LEU A 42 -19.28 15.31 -7.05
N THR A 43 -19.19 16.63 -7.22
CA THR A 43 -17.89 17.36 -7.26
C THR A 43 -17.48 17.96 -5.91
N SER A 44 -18.45 18.16 -5.00
CA SER A 44 -18.23 18.82 -3.71
C SER A 44 -19.20 18.32 -2.63
N ILE A 45 -18.67 18.04 -1.44
CA ILE A 45 -19.45 17.76 -0.23
C ILE A 45 -19.17 18.85 0.81
N HIS A 46 -20.22 19.36 1.44
CA HIS A 46 -20.13 20.19 2.63
C HIS A 46 -20.74 19.45 3.83
N LEU A 47 -19.95 19.28 4.88
CA LEU A 47 -20.32 18.59 6.11
C LEU A 47 -20.66 19.59 7.22
N PRO A 48 -21.75 19.38 7.97
CA PRO A 48 -22.12 20.23 9.09
C PRO A 48 -21.22 19.95 10.29
N LYS A 49 -21.16 20.89 11.23
CA LYS A 49 -20.51 20.67 12.52
C LYS A 49 -21.20 19.61 13.37
N GLY A 50 -20.39 19.00 14.25
CA GLY A 50 -20.89 18.11 15.30
C GLY A 50 -21.05 16.65 14.88
N LEU A 51 -20.46 16.27 13.73
CA LEU A 51 -20.22 14.87 13.39
C LEU A 51 -19.28 14.23 14.44
N ASP A 52 -19.53 12.96 14.75
CA ASP A 52 -18.69 12.12 15.59
C ASP A 52 -17.25 12.11 15.05
N PRO A 53 -16.20 12.48 15.79
CA PRO A 53 -14.80 12.49 15.33
C PRO A 53 -14.33 11.23 14.58
N ASP A 54 -14.95 10.07 14.85
CA ASP A 54 -14.59 8.79 14.27
C ASP A 54 -15.66 8.23 13.30
N TRP A 55 -16.56 9.10 12.81
CA TRP A 55 -17.62 8.73 11.84
C TRP A 55 -17.09 8.15 10.53
N PHE A 56 -15.87 8.55 10.14
CA PHE A 56 -15.36 8.28 8.80
C PHE A 56 -14.91 6.83 8.64
N ASP A 57 -15.56 6.15 7.70
CA ASP A 57 -15.18 4.84 7.18
C ASP A 57 -14.76 4.98 5.71
N GLY A 58 -13.75 4.24 5.28
CA GLY A 58 -13.19 4.34 3.93
C GLY A 58 -14.19 4.14 2.79
N PHE A 59 -15.27 3.39 3.04
CA PHE A 59 -16.30 3.12 2.04
C PHE A 59 -17.32 4.25 1.85
N VAL A 60 -17.32 5.28 2.71
CA VAL A 60 -18.31 6.38 2.66
C VAL A 60 -18.35 7.00 1.27
N LEU A 61 -17.17 7.21 0.68
CA LEU A 61 -16.96 7.89 -0.61
C LEU A 61 -16.49 6.93 -1.71
N TRP A 62 -16.89 5.66 -1.61
CA TRP A 62 -16.60 4.69 -2.66
C TRP A 62 -17.22 5.13 -3.98
N ASP A 63 -16.43 5.12 -5.07
CA ASP A 63 -16.88 5.47 -6.42
C ASP A 63 -17.47 6.91 -6.53
N CYS A 64 -16.86 7.85 -5.78
CA CYS A 64 -17.10 9.29 -5.88
C CYS A 64 -15.99 9.97 -6.69
N ASP A 65 -15.78 9.50 -7.92
CA ASP A 65 -14.56 9.76 -8.69
C ASP A 65 -14.39 11.21 -9.14
N GLU A 66 -15.49 11.95 -9.30
CA GLU A 66 -15.49 13.38 -9.64
C GLU A 66 -15.38 14.30 -8.41
N LEU A 67 -15.35 13.74 -7.19
CA LEU A 67 -15.30 14.55 -5.96
C LEU A 67 -13.94 15.23 -5.85
N THR A 68 -13.95 16.57 -5.89
CA THR A 68 -12.73 17.39 -5.86
C THR A 68 -12.49 18.05 -4.51
N GLU A 69 -13.53 18.20 -3.69
CA GLU A 69 -13.45 18.85 -2.39
C GLU A 69 -14.44 18.30 -1.35
N ILE A 70 -13.98 18.23 -0.11
CA ILE A 70 -14.77 18.05 1.09
C ILE A 70 -14.56 19.29 1.95
N THR A 71 -15.63 19.97 2.33
CA THR A 71 -15.62 21.17 3.16
C THR A 71 -16.40 20.93 4.46
N VAL A 72 -16.12 21.71 5.48
CA VAL A 72 -16.78 21.66 6.80
C VAL A 72 -17.19 23.06 7.22
N ASP A 73 -18.11 23.18 8.18
CA ASP A 73 -18.42 24.47 8.82
C ASP A 73 -17.17 25.09 9.47
N ASP A 74 -17.00 26.41 9.34
CA ASP A 74 -15.83 27.14 9.87
C ASP A 74 -15.66 26.98 11.40
N ASP A 75 -16.78 26.88 12.12
CA ASP A 75 -16.84 26.72 13.57
C ASP A 75 -16.92 25.25 14.04
N ASP A 76 -16.65 24.29 13.16
CA ASP A 76 -16.58 22.87 13.51
C ASP A 76 -15.48 22.63 14.57
N PRO A 77 -15.79 21.98 15.71
CA PRO A 77 -14.83 21.74 16.78
C PRO A 77 -13.85 20.58 16.51
N ASN A 78 -14.19 19.67 15.60
CA ASN A 78 -13.53 18.38 15.39
C ASN A 78 -12.75 18.31 14.08
N PHE A 79 -13.18 19.06 13.06
CA PHE A 79 -12.65 18.95 11.70
C PHE A 79 -12.22 20.30 11.11
N ILE A 80 -11.33 20.22 10.12
CA ILE A 80 -10.99 21.33 9.24
C ILE A 80 -10.80 20.81 7.82
N SER A 81 -11.21 21.61 6.84
CA SER A 81 -10.87 21.37 5.43
C SER A 81 -9.76 22.32 5.00
N GLU A 82 -8.74 21.80 4.33
CA GLU A 82 -7.72 22.60 3.68
C GLU A 82 -7.44 22.06 2.27
N GLY A 83 -7.60 22.93 1.27
CA GLY A 83 -7.44 22.53 -0.14
C GLY A 83 -8.43 21.45 -0.59
N GLY A 84 -9.60 21.36 0.05
CA GLY A 84 -10.61 20.34 -0.21
C GLY A 84 -10.35 19.00 0.50
N VAL A 85 -9.27 18.87 1.27
CA VAL A 85 -8.94 17.65 2.03
C VAL A 85 -9.41 17.80 3.47
N LEU A 86 -9.99 16.73 4.01
CA LEU A 86 -10.53 16.67 5.37
C LEU A 86 -9.45 16.23 6.38
N TYR A 87 -9.31 16.99 7.45
CA TYR A 87 -8.40 16.72 8.56
C TYR A 87 -9.13 16.83 9.91
N SER A 88 -8.51 16.28 10.96
CA SER A 88 -8.86 16.66 12.34
C SER A 88 -8.60 18.15 12.57
N LYS A 89 -9.29 18.77 13.52
CA LYS A 89 -9.21 20.23 13.77
C LYS A 89 -7.79 20.71 14.05
N ASP A 90 -7.00 19.91 14.75
CA ASP A 90 -5.60 20.15 15.08
C ASP A 90 -4.62 19.77 13.95
N LYS A 91 -5.13 19.23 12.83
CA LYS A 91 -4.39 18.72 11.67
C LYS A 91 -3.34 17.66 12.00
N THR A 92 -3.58 16.87 13.05
CA THR A 92 -2.74 15.72 13.37
C THR A 92 -3.17 14.45 12.63
N ARG A 93 -4.38 14.42 12.09
CA ARG A 93 -4.91 13.29 11.31
C ARG A 93 -5.42 13.76 9.94
N LEU A 94 -4.90 13.17 8.86
CA LEU A 94 -5.46 13.31 7.51
C LEU A 94 -6.54 12.25 7.36
N ILE A 95 -7.78 12.68 7.28
CA ILE A 95 -8.94 11.79 7.32
C ILE A 95 -9.31 11.34 5.92
N ARG A 96 -9.43 12.27 4.97
CA ARG A 96 -9.84 11.94 3.61
C ARG A 96 -9.43 12.97 2.59
N CYS A 97 -8.75 12.51 1.55
CA CYS A 97 -8.53 13.19 0.29
C CYS A 97 -9.63 12.78 -0.72
N PRO A 98 -10.26 13.73 -1.43
CA PRO A 98 -11.22 13.43 -2.49
C PRO A 98 -10.61 12.64 -3.66
N ASN A 99 -11.33 11.67 -4.26
CA ASN A 99 -10.84 10.85 -5.38
C ASN A 99 -10.38 11.71 -6.57
N GLY A 100 -11.20 12.70 -6.91
CA GLY A 100 -11.00 13.63 -8.01
C GLY A 100 -10.15 14.85 -7.66
N ILE A 101 -9.40 14.83 -6.55
CA ILE A 101 -8.54 15.95 -6.16
C ILE A 101 -7.68 16.43 -7.35
N VAL A 102 -7.67 17.74 -7.59
CA VAL A 102 -7.06 18.31 -8.81
C VAL A 102 -5.61 18.71 -8.54
N THR A 103 -4.79 17.74 -8.15
CA THR A 103 -3.34 17.91 -8.01
C THR A 103 -2.59 16.67 -8.48
N GLU A 104 -1.43 16.87 -9.09
CA GLU A 104 -0.51 15.77 -9.43
C GLU A 104 0.50 15.49 -8.33
N ARG A 105 0.68 16.42 -7.37
CA ARG A 105 1.64 16.30 -6.27
C ARG A 105 0.98 16.70 -4.96
N PHE A 106 1.07 15.84 -3.97
CA PHE A 106 0.52 16.08 -2.64
C PHE A 106 1.61 16.02 -1.58
N VAL A 107 1.70 17.07 -0.76
CA VAL A 107 2.61 17.11 0.39
C VAL A 107 1.77 17.01 1.64
N VAL A 108 1.93 15.92 2.38
CA VAL A 108 1.27 15.74 3.68
C VAL A 108 1.89 16.74 4.67
N PRO A 109 1.08 17.56 5.36
CA PRO A 109 1.61 18.54 6.32
C PRO A 109 2.42 17.89 7.44
N GLU A 110 3.49 18.56 7.90
CA GLU A 110 4.36 18.06 8.99
C GLU A 110 3.64 17.82 10.32
N THR A 111 2.47 18.45 10.52
CA THR A 111 1.64 18.29 11.71
C THR A 111 0.96 16.92 11.75
N VAL A 112 0.77 16.28 10.60
CA VAL A 112 0.07 14.99 10.48
C VAL A 112 0.94 13.89 11.08
N ARG A 113 0.34 13.16 12.02
CA ARG A 113 0.88 11.97 12.68
C ARG A 113 0.16 10.70 12.26
N GLU A 114 -1.08 10.84 11.80
CA GLU A 114 -1.94 9.73 11.43
C GLU A 114 -2.56 9.97 10.05
N ILE A 115 -2.58 8.94 9.21
CA ILE A 115 -3.36 8.95 7.97
C ILE A 115 -4.37 7.82 8.07
N SER A 116 -5.66 8.18 8.03
CA SER A 116 -6.76 7.23 8.20
C SER A 116 -6.79 6.17 7.10
N SER A 117 -7.42 5.03 7.37
CA SER A 117 -7.68 4.01 6.35
C SER A 117 -8.38 4.61 5.13
N ASP A 118 -7.98 4.17 3.95
CA ASP A 118 -8.49 4.64 2.65
C ASP A 118 -8.38 6.17 2.42
N ALA A 119 -7.58 6.91 3.20
CA ALA A 119 -7.58 8.38 3.12
C ALA A 119 -7.22 8.92 1.73
N PHE A 120 -6.35 8.25 0.97
CA PHE A 120 -6.04 8.59 -0.43
C PHE A 120 -6.61 7.58 -1.43
N ARG A 121 -7.45 6.64 -0.99
CA ARG A 121 -8.03 5.63 -1.87
C ARG A 121 -8.65 6.27 -3.12
N CYS A 122 -8.38 5.72 -4.30
CA CYS A 122 -8.90 6.20 -5.58
C CYS A 122 -8.48 7.63 -5.96
N CYS A 123 -7.40 8.19 -5.37
CA CYS A 123 -6.86 9.49 -5.81
C CYS A 123 -6.15 9.36 -7.18
N TYR A 124 -6.92 9.31 -8.27
CA TYR A 124 -6.40 8.95 -9.60
C TYR A 124 -5.52 10.01 -10.26
N ASN A 125 -5.51 11.24 -9.76
CA ASN A 125 -4.73 12.33 -10.33
C ASN A 125 -3.35 12.48 -9.70
N ILE A 126 -3.17 12.00 -8.46
CA ILE A 126 -1.92 12.17 -7.72
C ILE A 126 -0.86 11.23 -8.31
N LYS A 127 0.28 11.82 -8.69
CA LYS A 127 1.46 11.10 -9.22
C LYS A 127 2.59 11.02 -8.21
N GLU A 128 2.65 11.98 -7.29
CA GLU A 128 3.68 12.06 -6.26
C GLU A 128 3.07 12.40 -4.90
N ILE A 129 3.40 11.62 -3.87
CA ILE A 129 3.06 11.91 -2.47
C ILE A 129 4.34 12.06 -1.66
N ILE A 130 4.41 13.12 -0.87
CA ILE A 130 5.54 13.37 0.03
C ILE A 130 5.01 13.46 1.45
N ILE A 131 5.45 12.55 2.30
CA ILE A 131 5.17 12.52 3.73
C ILE A 131 6.39 13.08 4.45
N THR A 132 6.35 14.34 4.86
CA THR A 132 7.52 15.02 5.45
C THR A 132 7.71 14.72 6.94
N GLY A 133 6.60 14.54 7.66
CA GLY A 133 6.58 14.29 9.10
C GLY A 133 6.74 12.82 9.49
N ARG A 134 6.88 12.58 10.80
CA ARG A 134 6.84 11.21 11.36
C ARG A 134 5.38 10.79 11.51
N LEU A 135 5.08 9.64 10.93
CA LEU A 135 3.78 8.99 11.08
C LEU A 135 3.84 7.96 12.19
N ASP A 136 2.97 8.15 13.19
CA ASP A 136 2.74 7.19 14.25
C ASP A 136 1.72 6.12 13.81
N HIS A 137 0.83 6.45 12.86
CA HIS A 137 -0.15 5.51 12.31
C HIS A 137 -0.39 5.71 10.81
N LEU A 138 -0.53 4.60 10.09
CA LEU A 138 -0.91 4.51 8.69
C LEU A 138 -2.02 3.45 8.57
N GLY A 139 -3.23 3.89 8.22
CA GLY A 139 -4.39 3.01 8.11
C GLY A 139 -4.32 2.03 6.94
N ILE A 140 -5.27 1.10 6.89
CA ILE A 140 -5.38 0.09 5.84
C ILE A 140 -5.71 0.76 4.50
N GLY A 141 -5.10 0.27 3.41
CA GLY A 141 -5.47 0.70 2.06
C GLY A 141 -5.31 2.20 1.77
N VAL A 142 -4.47 2.92 2.51
CA VAL A 142 -4.38 4.39 2.42
C VAL A 142 -4.21 4.87 0.98
N PHE A 143 -3.37 4.21 0.17
CA PHE A 143 -3.14 4.56 -1.23
C PHE A 143 -3.77 3.55 -2.21
N MET A 144 -4.70 2.73 -1.76
CA MET A 144 -5.37 1.73 -2.60
C MET A 144 -6.00 2.39 -3.84
N ASP A 145 -5.83 1.78 -5.01
CA ASP A 145 -6.35 2.28 -6.29
C ASP A 145 -5.85 3.69 -6.69
N CYS A 146 -4.74 4.18 -6.11
CA CYS A 146 -4.03 5.37 -6.62
C CYS A 146 -3.31 5.05 -7.94
N THR A 147 -4.07 4.78 -9.00
CA THR A 147 -3.56 4.22 -10.27
C THR A 147 -2.60 5.13 -11.05
N SER A 148 -2.48 6.40 -10.68
CA SER A 148 -1.48 7.33 -11.24
C SER A 148 -0.26 7.57 -10.37
N LEU A 149 -0.24 7.09 -9.12
CA LEU A 149 0.87 7.27 -8.19
C LEU A 149 2.11 6.59 -8.76
N LYS A 150 3.16 7.38 -8.99
CA LYS A 150 4.46 6.93 -9.52
C LYS A 150 5.53 6.89 -8.45
N HIS A 151 5.50 7.87 -7.56
CA HIS A 151 6.50 8.07 -6.52
C HIS A 151 5.84 8.40 -5.19
N ILE A 152 6.35 7.79 -4.13
CA ILE A 152 6.05 8.18 -2.76
C ILE A 152 7.35 8.35 -1.98
N GLU A 153 7.46 9.45 -1.26
CA GLU A 153 8.61 9.75 -0.41
C GLU A 153 8.17 9.82 1.06
N PHE A 154 8.89 9.08 1.90
CA PHE A 154 8.77 9.15 3.35
C PHE A 154 9.99 9.88 3.91
N GLY A 155 9.79 11.10 4.39
CA GLY A 155 10.83 11.99 4.93
C GLY A 155 11.28 11.63 6.34
N SER A 156 10.58 10.72 7.03
CA SER A 156 11.00 10.23 8.35
C SER A 156 10.40 8.85 8.68
N GLN A 157 10.52 8.46 9.94
CA GLN A 157 10.12 7.14 10.45
C GLN A 157 8.61 6.88 10.30
N VAL A 158 8.25 5.65 9.96
CA VAL A 158 6.86 5.16 9.87
C VAL A 158 6.73 3.87 10.67
N CYS A 159 5.65 3.71 11.45
CA CYS A 159 5.49 2.59 12.39
C CYS A 159 5.29 1.21 11.73
N GLY A 160 4.94 1.16 10.44
CA GLY A 160 4.66 -0.07 9.71
C GLY A 160 3.94 0.19 8.39
N PHE A 161 3.94 -0.79 7.49
CA PHE A 161 3.07 -0.78 6.30
C PHE A 161 1.88 -1.69 6.57
N SER A 162 0.67 -1.17 6.41
CA SER A 162 -0.59 -1.89 6.65
C SER A 162 -0.96 -2.79 5.49
N ASP A 163 -2.01 -3.59 5.70
CA ASP A 163 -2.67 -4.34 4.63
C ASP A 163 -3.12 -3.40 3.50
N ASP A 164 -3.04 -3.92 2.27
CA ASP A 164 -3.47 -3.32 1.01
C ASP A 164 -2.94 -1.89 0.74
N LEU A 165 -1.88 -1.44 1.44
CA LEU A 165 -1.45 -0.05 1.49
C LEU A 165 -1.30 0.62 0.11
N PHE A 166 -0.71 -0.08 -0.85
CA PHE A 166 -0.55 0.33 -2.25
C PHE A 166 -1.24 -0.62 -3.23
N LEU A 167 -2.25 -1.38 -2.78
CA LEU A 167 -3.00 -2.30 -3.65
C LEU A 167 -3.50 -1.54 -4.90
N CYS A 168 -3.27 -2.11 -6.08
CA CYS A 168 -3.63 -1.50 -7.38
C CYS A 168 -2.97 -0.15 -7.70
N CYS A 169 -1.83 0.20 -7.07
CA CYS A 169 -0.99 1.33 -7.50
C CYS A 169 -0.22 0.98 -8.79
N HIS A 170 -0.95 0.88 -9.92
CA HIS A 170 -0.44 0.34 -11.19
C HIS A 170 0.82 1.03 -11.74
N LYS A 171 1.04 2.30 -11.40
CA LYS A 171 2.16 3.12 -11.90
C LYS A 171 3.30 3.33 -10.90
N LEU A 172 3.23 2.78 -9.69
CA LEU A 172 4.30 2.92 -8.69
C LEU A 172 5.55 2.22 -9.24
N GLU A 173 6.66 2.96 -9.42
CA GLU A 173 7.84 2.44 -10.15
C GLU A 173 8.91 1.89 -9.20
N GLU A 174 9.08 2.54 -8.06
CA GLU A 174 10.01 2.18 -7.00
C GLU A 174 9.40 2.46 -5.64
N ILE A 175 9.79 1.67 -4.64
CA ILE A 175 9.45 1.93 -3.24
C ILE A 175 10.69 1.85 -2.37
N ARG A 176 10.90 2.88 -1.55
CA ARG A 176 11.78 2.80 -0.39
C ARG A 176 10.92 2.61 0.84
N ILE A 177 10.99 1.42 1.42
CA ILE A 177 10.42 1.20 2.75
C ILE A 177 11.22 2.10 3.71
N PRO A 178 10.57 2.99 4.46
CA PRO A 178 11.26 3.85 5.42
C PRO A 178 11.73 3.07 6.64
N ASP A 179 12.77 3.60 7.30
CA ASP A 179 13.22 3.09 8.59
C ASP A 179 12.08 3.21 9.63
N GLY A 180 12.08 2.32 10.62
CA GLY A 180 11.01 2.16 11.62
C GLY A 180 9.89 1.20 11.20
N VAL A 181 9.83 0.79 9.94
CA VAL A 181 8.89 -0.24 9.45
C VAL A 181 9.44 -1.62 9.80
N HIS A 182 8.73 -2.34 10.67
CA HIS A 182 9.14 -3.67 11.13
C HIS A 182 8.44 -4.82 10.37
N SER A 183 7.28 -4.54 9.77
CA SER A 183 6.46 -5.50 9.00
C SER A 183 5.72 -4.83 7.84
N VAL A 184 5.31 -5.64 6.86
CA VAL A 184 4.53 -5.21 5.70
C VAL A 184 3.24 -6.03 5.65
N GLY A 185 2.09 -5.36 5.72
CA GLY A 185 0.80 -6.02 5.72
C GLY A 185 0.44 -6.72 4.41
N SER A 186 -0.60 -7.54 4.48
CA SER A 186 -1.00 -8.41 3.38
C SER A 186 -1.40 -7.63 2.14
N ASN A 187 -0.97 -8.11 0.97
CA ASN A 187 -1.20 -7.50 -0.35
C ASN A 187 -0.76 -6.03 -0.47
N ALA A 188 0.13 -5.53 0.39
CA ALA A 188 0.52 -4.12 0.39
C ALA A 188 1.00 -3.61 -0.97
N PHE A 189 1.57 -4.48 -1.82
CA PHE A 189 2.05 -4.16 -3.16
C PHE A 189 1.38 -4.99 -4.27
N ASP A 190 0.25 -5.63 -3.98
CA ASP A 190 -0.43 -6.42 -5.00
C ASP A 190 -0.95 -5.52 -6.14
N HIS A 191 -0.95 -6.04 -7.36
CA HIS A 191 -1.26 -5.29 -8.58
C HIS A 191 -0.38 -4.04 -8.84
N CYS A 192 0.75 -3.85 -8.14
CA CYS A 192 1.73 -2.80 -8.47
C CYS A 192 2.56 -3.15 -9.72
N TYR A 193 1.93 -3.13 -10.90
CA TYR A 193 2.51 -3.66 -12.14
C TYR A 193 3.74 -2.92 -12.67
N SER A 194 3.96 -1.67 -12.26
CA SER A 194 5.15 -0.90 -12.67
C SER A 194 6.30 -0.99 -11.66
N LEU A 195 6.08 -1.62 -10.51
CA LEU A 195 7.05 -1.63 -9.41
C LEU A 195 8.20 -2.57 -9.76
N LYS A 196 9.35 -1.97 -10.08
CA LYS A 196 10.57 -2.69 -10.52
C LYS A 196 11.60 -2.84 -9.42
N LYS A 197 11.62 -1.93 -8.45
CA LYS A 197 12.63 -1.87 -7.39
C LYS A 197 12.01 -1.68 -6.01
N MET A 198 12.43 -2.52 -5.07
CA MET A 198 12.05 -2.43 -3.66
C MET A 198 13.31 -2.29 -2.80
N MET A 199 13.42 -1.16 -2.09
CA MET A 199 14.49 -0.92 -1.13
C MET A 199 13.99 -1.26 0.28
N ILE A 200 14.60 -2.26 0.89
CA ILE A 200 14.31 -2.77 2.24
C ILE A 200 15.08 -1.93 3.27
N CYS A 201 14.38 -1.38 4.27
CA CYS A 201 14.96 -0.55 5.32
C CYS A 201 15.82 -1.36 6.30
N GLN A 202 16.49 -0.69 7.25
CA GLN A 202 17.33 -1.39 8.24
C GLN A 202 16.51 -2.13 9.31
N ASP A 203 15.29 -1.69 9.59
CA ASP A 203 14.48 -2.16 10.72
C ASP A 203 13.48 -3.26 10.35
N LEU A 204 13.32 -3.57 9.05
CA LEU A 204 12.41 -4.61 8.59
C LEU A 204 12.87 -5.97 9.10
N CYS A 205 12.05 -6.58 9.94
CA CYS A 205 12.35 -7.82 10.66
C CYS A 205 11.17 -8.80 10.65
N GLU A 206 10.49 -8.86 9.52
CA GLU A 206 9.29 -9.69 9.34
C GLU A 206 9.62 -11.18 9.34
N GLU A 207 8.89 -11.99 10.10
CA GLU A 207 9.06 -13.45 10.07
C GLU A 207 8.49 -14.06 8.78
N ASP A 208 7.44 -13.44 8.21
CA ASP A 208 6.75 -13.84 6.98
C ASP A 208 6.97 -12.81 5.85
N TYR A 209 8.01 -13.01 5.05
CA TYR A 209 8.37 -12.15 3.91
C TYR A 209 7.48 -12.38 2.66
N SER A 210 6.34 -13.07 2.79
CA SER A 210 5.47 -13.36 1.65
C SER A 210 4.86 -12.09 1.02
N ASP A 211 4.68 -11.03 1.80
CA ASP A 211 4.11 -9.76 1.34
C ASP A 211 5.14 -8.82 0.68
N LEU A 212 6.43 -9.15 0.74
CA LEU A 212 7.50 -8.42 0.03
C LEU A 212 7.56 -8.81 -1.45
N ILE A 213 6.46 -8.71 -2.19
CA ILE A 213 6.36 -9.11 -3.60
C ILE A 213 5.49 -8.15 -4.41
N ALA A 214 5.87 -7.90 -5.66
CA ALA A 214 5.03 -7.25 -6.66
C ALA A 214 5.17 -7.98 -8.02
N PRO A 215 4.14 -7.95 -8.90
CA PRO A 215 4.07 -8.82 -10.07
C PRO A 215 5.24 -8.71 -11.06
N ASN A 216 5.84 -7.53 -11.17
CA ASN A 216 6.95 -7.26 -12.10
C ASN A 216 8.21 -6.76 -11.39
N LEU A 217 8.35 -7.04 -10.09
CA LEU A 217 9.53 -6.63 -9.33
C LEU A 217 10.79 -7.28 -9.95
N GLU A 218 11.82 -6.48 -10.21
CA GLU A 218 13.06 -6.92 -10.86
C GLU A 218 14.21 -7.05 -9.86
N GLU A 219 14.20 -6.24 -8.79
CA GLU A 219 15.25 -6.25 -7.78
C GLU A 219 14.80 -5.86 -6.36
N TYR A 220 15.36 -6.56 -5.39
CA TYR A 220 15.46 -6.12 -4.00
C TYR A 220 16.82 -5.47 -3.76
N GLU A 221 16.83 -4.32 -3.09
CA GLU A 221 18.03 -3.70 -2.50
C GLU A 221 17.83 -3.65 -0.99
N VAL A 222 18.78 -4.18 -0.22
CA VAL A 222 18.67 -4.23 1.23
C VAL A 222 19.67 -3.26 1.86
N ASN A 223 19.18 -2.42 2.79
CA ASN A 223 20.02 -1.53 3.58
C ASN A 223 21.13 -2.32 4.29
N LEU A 224 22.37 -1.82 4.22
CA LEU A 224 23.57 -2.48 4.79
C LEU A 224 23.51 -2.67 6.31
N PHE A 225 22.63 -1.95 7.00
CA PHE A 225 22.42 -2.08 8.44
C PHE A 225 21.28 -3.05 8.80
N ASN A 226 20.56 -3.60 7.82
CA ASN A 226 19.52 -4.59 8.08
C ASN A 226 20.17 -5.87 8.65
N GLN A 227 19.66 -6.34 9.79
CA GLN A 227 20.19 -7.52 10.48
C GLN A 227 19.45 -8.82 10.15
N THR A 228 18.34 -8.73 9.44
CA THR A 228 17.42 -9.82 9.07
C THR A 228 17.67 -10.31 7.65
N TYR A 229 17.79 -9.37 6.72
CA TYR A 229 17.82 -9.59 5.29
C TYR A 229 19.15 -9.16 4.68
N SER A 230 19.43 -9.70 3.51
CA SER A 230 20.48 -9.24 2.63
C SER A 230 20.06 -9.45 1.18
N SER A 231 20.70 -8.75 0.26
CA SER A 231 20.44 -8.92 -1.18
C SER A 231 21.71 -9.15 -1.97
N LYS A 232 21.61 -9.95 -3.01
CA LYS A 232 22.69 -10.14 -4.00
C LYS A 232 22.08 -10.30 -5.38
N GLU A 233 22.57 -9.52 -6.34
CA GLU A 233 22.07 -9.50 -7.72
C GLU A 233 20.55 -9.31 -7.79
N GLY A 234 20.00 -8.49 -6.89
CA GLY A 234 18.55 -8.21 -6.80
C GLY A 234 17.71 -9.32 -6.16
N ILE A 235 18.30 -10.42 -5.70
CA ILE A 235 17.58 -11.53 -5.00
C ILE A 235 17.68 -11.32 -3.48
N LEU A 236 16.61 -11.63 -2.76
CA LEU A 236 16.50 -11.52 -1.30
C LEU A 236 16.96 -12.81 -0.60
N TYR A 237 17.80 -12.64 0.42
CA TYR A 237 18.34 -13.68 1.28
C TYR A 237 18.15 -13.31 2.75
N ASN A 238 18.32 -14.28 3.65
CA ASN A 238 18.59 -13.96 5.04
C ASN A 238 19.97 -13.29 5.18
N ASN A 239 20.20 -12.62 6.30
CA ASN A 239 21.45 -11.88 6.54
C ASN A 239 22.71 -12.78 6.50
N GLU A 240 22.61 -14.06 6.88
CA GLU A 240 23.76 -14.99 6.77
C GLU A 240 24.03 -15.50 5.35
N PHE A 241 23.23 -15.14 4.35
CA PHE A 241 23.31 -15.64 2.97
C PHE A 241 23.22 -17.19 2.86
N THR A 242 22.54 -17.83 3.81
CA THR A 242 22.35 -19.28 3.88
C THR A 242 20.96 -19.72 3.41
N ILE A 243 20.00 -18.81 3.30
CA ILE A 243 18.63 -19.08 2.84
C ILE A 243 18.31 -18.09 1.72
N LEU A 244 17.95 -18.60 0.54
CA LEU A 244 17.36 -17.79 -0.52
C LEU A 244 15.87 -17.65 -0.21
N LEU A 245 15.45 -16.43 0.13
CA LEU A 245 14.10 -16.14 0.59
C LEU A 245 13.17 -15.84 -0.59
N ARG A 246 13.62 -14.99 -1.53
CA ARG A 246 12.78 -14.56 -2.65
C ARG A 246 13.60 -14.11 -3.85
N CYS A 247 13.27 -14.66 -5.01
CA CYS A 247 13.63 -14.14 -6.32
C CYS A 247 12.49 -13.23 -6.83
N PRO A 248 12.80 -12.01 -7.30
CA PRO A 248 11.79 -11.11 -7.86
C PRO A 248 11.07 -11.74 -9.08
N PRO A 249 9.73 -11.68 -9.17
CA PRO A 249 8.97 -12.25 -10.29
C PRO A 249 9.36 -11.72 -11.68
N GLY A 250 9.70 -10.44 -11.77
CA GLY A 250 10.15 -9.76 -12.99
C GLY A 250 11.63 -10.00 -13.33
N LYS A 251 12.41 -10.66 -12.45
CA LYS A 251 13.81 -10.98 -12.73
C LYS A 251 13.90 -11.90 -13.95
N SER A 252 14.76 -11.53 -14.90
CA SER A 252 14.96 -12.28 -16.14
C SER A 252 16.38 -12.83 -16.27
N GLY A 253 16.56 -13.76 -17.21
CA GLY A 253 17.85 -14.40 -17.47
C GLY A 253 18.10 -15.61 -16.56
N ASP A 254 19.38 -15.92 -16.36
CA ASP A 254 19.83 -17.08 -15.60
C ASP A 254 20.11 -16.71 -14.14
N VAL A 255 19.73 -17.58 -13.21
CA VAL A 255 20.03 -17.44 -11.79
C VAL A 255 20.95 -18.58 -11.35
N VAL A 256 22.12 -18.22 -10.83
CA VAL A 256 23.05 -19.16 -10.20
C VAL A 256 22.96 -18.96 -8.70
N ILE A 257 22.39 -19.92 -7.98
CA ILE A 257 22.29 -19.84 -6.53
C ILE A 257 23.70 -19.97 -5.93
N PRO A 258 24.13 -19.08 -5.01
CA PRO A 258 25.46 -19.15 -4.41
C PRO A 258 25.70 -20.40 -3.55
N ASP A 259 26.94 -20.90 -3.52
CA ASP A 259 27.36 -22.04 -2.68
C ASP A 259 27.26 -21.80 -1.17
N THR A 260 26.96 -20.57 -0.74
CA THR A 260 26.65 -20.25 0.66
C THR A 260 25.25 -20.70 1.06
N VAL A 261 24.35 -20.83 0.09
CA VAL A 261 22.95 -21.19 0.32
C VAL A 261 22.86 -22.66 0.72
N ARG A 262 22.05 -22.90 1.75
CA ARG A 262 21.74 -24.20 2.35
C ARG A 262 20.26 -24.55 2.16
N GLU A 263 19.41 -23.55 2.02
CA GLU A 263 17.97 -23.73 1.90
C GLU A 263 17.37 -22.75 0.89
N ILE A 264 16.38 -23.23 0.13
CA ILE A 264 15.50 -22.38 -0.67
C ILE A 264 14.13 -22.37 0.00
N ALA A 265 13.71 -21.18 0.40
CA ALA A 265 12.47 -20.94 1.12
C ALA A 265 11.21 -21.34 0.35
N PRO A 266 10.09 -21.57 1.07
CA PRO A 266 8.76 -21.62 0.48
C PRO A 266 8.49 -20.42 -0.42
N ALA A 267 7.91 -20.71 -1.58
CA ALA A 267 7.54 -19.71 -2.57
C ALA A 267 8.68 -18.80 -3.10
N ALA A 268 9.96 -19.17 -2.91
CA ALA A 268 11.08 -18.30 -3.24
C ALA A 268 11.17 -17.92 -4.73
N PHE A 269 10.70 -18.76 -5.65
CA PHE A 269 10.67 -18.50 -7.09
C PHE A 269 9.25 -18.44 -7.65
N VAL A 270 8.25 -18.14 -6.82
CA VAL A 270 6.86 -18.08 -7.28
C VAL A 270 6.65 -16.93 -8.26
N PHE A 271 5.92 -17.19 -9.33
CA PHE A 271 5.67 -16.25 -10.43
C PHE A 271 6.94 -15.74 -11.17
N CYS A 272 8.11 -16.36 -10.98
CA CYS A 272 9.32 -16.03 -11.74
C CYS A 272 9.27 -16.57 -13.18
N ASP A 273 8.28 -16.11 -13.96
CA ASP A 273 7.99 -16.57 -15.32
C ASP A 273 8.95 -15.97 -16.39
N LYS A 274 9.73 -14.96 -16.02
CA LYS A 274 10.73 -14.30 -16.88
C LYS A 274 12.12 -14.93 -16.82
N LEU A 275 12.37 -15.84 -15.88
CA LEU A 275 13.64 -16.55 -15.76
C LEU A 275 13.83 -17.58 -16.88
N THR A 276 15.08 -17.71 -17.34
CA THR A 276 15.48 -18.71 -18.35
C THR A 276 15.92 -20.02 -17.69
N SER A 277 16.81 -19.93 -16.70
CA SER A 277 17.27 -21.09 -15.94
C SER A 277 17.60 -20.75 -14.49
N VAL A 278 17.56 -21.78 -13.65
CA VAL A 278 18.00 -21.73 -12.25
C VAL A 278 18.99 -22.87 -12.02
N TYR A 279 20.20 -22.55 -11.57
CA TYR A 279 21.19 -23.52 -11.14
C TYR A 279 21.20 -23.62 -9.61
N VAL A 280 20.98 -24.83 -9.11
CA VAL A 280 20.96 -25.18 -7.69
C VAL A 280 22.25 -25.94 -7.35
N PRO A 281 23.18 -25.36 -6.56
CA PRO A 281 24.44 -26.00 -6.20
C PRO A 281 24.22 -27.12 -5.18
N ALA A 282 25.20 -28.02 -5.05
CA ALA A 282 25.18 -29.15 -4.12
C ALA A 282 25.15 -28.71 -2.64
N SER A 283 25.42 -27.43 -2.39
CA SER A 283 25.37 -26.81 -1.07
C SER A 283 23.94 -26.67 -0.52
N VAL A 284 22.94 -26.60 -1.40
CA VAL A 284 21.51 -26.57 -1.04
C VAL A 284 21.09 -27.96 -0.56
N LYS A 285 20.53 -28.04 0.64
CA LYS A 285 20.10 -29.28 1.29
C LYS A 285 18.60 -29.37 1.48
N ARG A 286 17.88 -28.24 1.46
CA ARG A 286 16.45 -28.18 1.68
C ARG A 286 15.77 -27.29 0.65
N ILE A 287 14.67 -27.76 0.09
CA ILE A 287 13.79 -26.99 -0.81
C ILE A 287 12.34 -27.24 -0.41
N ALA A 288 11.58 -26.19 -0.16
CA ALA A 288 10.16 -26.33 0.13
C ALA A 288 9.35 -26.71 -1.12
N HIS A 289 8.29 -27.49 -0.94
CA HIS A 289 7.28 -27.70 -2.00
C HIS A 289 6.65 -26.35 -2.39
N GLY A 290 6.34 -26.19 -3.68
CA GLY A 290 5.77 -24.93 -4.21
C GLY A 290 6.79 -23.82 -4.49
N THR A 291 8.09 -24.03 -4.20
CA THR A 291 9.17 -23.06 -4.48
C THR A 291 9.10 -22.45 -5.87
N PHE A 292 8.80 -23.26 -6.89
CA PHE A 292 8.78 -22.86 -8.31
C PHE A 292 7.36 -22.77 -8.90
N MET A 293 6.32 -22.51 -8.09
CA MET A 293 4.95 -22.36 -8.61
C MET A 293 4.89 -21.21 -9.63
N ASN A 294 4.33 -21.46 -10.81
CA ASN A 294 4.28 -20.49 -11.92
C ASN A 294 5.68 -19.95 -12.35
N CYS A 295 6.74 -20.70 -12.08
CA CYS A 295 8.06 -20.49 -12.67
C CYS A 295 8.27 -21.51 -13.79
N TYR A 296 8.64 -21.03 -14.98
CA TYR A 296 8.85 -21.87 -16.16
C TYR A 296 10.33 -22.04 -16.53
N ALA A 297 11.23 -21.54 -15.69
CA ALA A 297 12.67 -21.64 -15.89
C ALA A 297 13.13 -23.11 -15.86
N LYS A 298 14.19 -23.41 -16.63
CA LYS A 298 14.86 -24.70 -16.55
C LYS A 298 15.65 -24.78 -15.24
N VAL A 299 15.18 -25.58 -14.28
CA VAL A 299 15.91 -25.83 -13.03
C VAL A 299 16.90 -26.98 -13.21
N THR A 300 18.17 -26.72 -12.90
CA THR A 300 19.25 -27.71 -12.92
C THR A 300 19.83 -27.84 -11.52
N TYR A 301 20.18 -29.07 -11.14
CA TYR A 301 20.68 -29.40 -9.82
C TYR A 301 22.06 -30.02 -9.97
N GLU A 302 23.01 -29.59 -9.16
CA GLU A 302 24.33 -30.22 -9.08
C GLU A 302 24.24 -31.62 -8.43
N ASP A 303 23.51 -31.73 -7.31
CA ASP A 303 23.29 -32.99 -6.60
C ASP A 303 21.86 -33.04 -6.03
N ARG A 304 20.90 -33.41 -6.89
CA ARG A 304 19.47 -33.46 -6.57
C ARG A 304 19.14 -34.49 -5.49
N ASP A 305 19.86 -35.60 -5.46
CA ASP A 305 19.56 -36.72 -4.54
C ASP A 305 19.94 -36.38 -3.09
N SER A 306 20.79 -35.37 -2.90
CA SER A 306 21.16 -34.85 -1.57
C SER A 306 20.16 -33.84 -0.98
N ILE A 307 19.10 -33.49 -1.71
CA ILE A 307 18.13 -32.45 -1.33
C ILE A 307 16.89 -33.07 -0.68
N GLU A 308 16.56 -32.60 0.52
CA GLU A 308 15.27 -32.84 1.16
C GLU A 308 14.21 -31.88 0.60
N PHE A 309 13.13 -32.45 0.07
CA PHE A 309 11.93 -31.69 -0.31
C PHE A 309 10.90 -31.80 0.82
N TYR A 310 10.49 -30.65 1.37
CA TYR A 310 9.62 -30.59 2.55
C TYR A 310 8.38 -29.71 2.32
N TYR A 311 7.29 -29.98 3.04
CA TYR A 311 6.14 -29.06 3.09
C TYR A 311 6.33 -28.12 4.29
N PRO A 312 6.15 -26.80 4.13
CA PRO A 312 6.25 -25.84 5.22
C PRO A 312 5.16 -26.02 6.28
#